data_AF-A0A858CUK5-F1
#
_entry.id   AF-A0A858CUK5-F1
#
_cell.length_a   1.000
_cell.length_b   1.000
_cell.length_c   1.000
_cell.angle_alpha   90.00
_cell.angle_beta   90.00
_cell.angle_gamma   90.00
#
_symmetry.space_group_name_H-M   'P 1'
#
loop_
_entity.id
_entity.type
_entity.pdbx_description
1 polymer ?
#
loop_
_entity_poly.entity_id
_entity_poly.type
_entity_poly.pdbx_seq_one_letter_code
_entity_poly.pdbx_strand_id
1 'polypeptide(L)' 'MSALIDTPMSPAQAAHQAKVSRRTIMRAIENHDLKAFRDNKNHWKIAAQDLEQWASA' A
#
# COMPACT_ATOMS: atom_id res chain seq x y z
N MET A 1 18.16 -1.05 15.73
CA MET A 1 17.54 -0.74 14.43
C MET A 1 16.14 -0.24 14.71
N SER A 2 15.95 1.07 14.82
CA SER A 2 14.64 1.65 15.12
C SER A 2 13.76 1.52 13.89
N ALA A 3 12.67 0.77 14.00
CA ALA A 3 11.61 0.79 13.01
C ALA A 3 11.13 2.24 12.89
N LEU A 4 11.46 2.89 11.78
CA LEU A 4 10.80 4.13 11.39
C LEU A 4 9.31 3.79 11.36
N ILE A 5 8.52 4.51 12.15
CA ILE A 5 7.06 4.50 12.08
C ILE A 5 6.65 5.04 10.71
N ASP A 6 6.74 4.18 9.70
CA ASP A 6 6.42 4.55 8.33
C ASP A 6 4.91 4.82 8.26
N THR A 7 4.57 6.05 7.90
CA THR A 7 3.18 6.50 7.92
C THR A 7 2.44 5.82 6.78
N PRO A 8 1.36 5.08 7.07
CA PRO A 8 0.69 4.29 6.05
C PRO A 8 0.09 5.18 4.96
N MET A 9 0.36 4.79 3.72
CA MET A 9 0.00 5.50 2.50
C MET A 9 -1.43 5.19 2.05
N SER A 10 -2.03 6.12 1.31
CA SER A 10 -3.25 5.82 0.54
C SER A 10 -2.92 5.04 -0.74
N PRO A 11 -3.89 4.38 -1.40
CA PRO A 11 -3.66 3.73 -2.69
C PRO A 11 -3.10 4.65 -3.77
N ALA A 12 -3.44 5.95 -3.74
CA ALA A 12 -2.91 6.92 -4.69
C ALA A 12 -1.43 7.23 -4.44
N GLN A 13 -1.03 7.36 -3.17
CA GLN A 13 0.37 7.56 -2.79
C GLN A 13 1.23 6.33 -3.10
N ALA A 14 0.73 5.14 -2.76
CA ALA A 14 1.39 3.88 -3.09
C ALA A 14 1.58 3.71 -4.61
N ALA A 15 0.59 4.06 -5.40
CA ALA A 15 0.67 4.03 -6.86
C ALA A 15 1.79 4.95 -7.39
N HIS A 16 1.87 6.17 -6.86
CA HIS A 16 2.94 7.10 -7.21
C HIS A 16 4.33 6.56 -6.84
N GLN A 17 4.48 6.00 -5.63
CA GLN A 17 5.75 5.44 -5.16
C GLN A 17 6.19 4.22 -5.98
N ALA A 18 5.26 3.30 -6.28
CA ALA A 18 5.53 2.11 -7.09
C ALA A 18 5.54 2.39 -8.61
N LYS A 19 5.29 3.64 -9.04
CA LYS A 19 5.21 4.05 -10.46
C LYS A 19 4.21 3.21 -11.27
N VAL A 20 3.07 2.87 -10.66
CA VAL A 20 1.96 2.14 -11.30
C VAL A 20 0.67 2.96 -11.22
N SER A 21 -0.39 2.49 -11.89
CA SER A 21 -1.69 3.13 -11.75
C SER A 21 -2.33 2.84 -10.38
N ARG A 22 -3.14 3.78 -9.87
CA ARG A 22 -3.98 3.52 -8.68
C ARG A 22 -4.87 2.28 -8.86
N ARG A 23 -5.36 2.04 -10.08
CA ARG A 23 -6.19 0.86 -10.39
C ARG A 23 -5.41 -0.44 -10.24
N THR A 24 -4.11 -0.45 -10.55
CA THR A 24 -3.21 -1.60 -10.30
C THR A 24 -3.13 -1.90 -8.80
N ILE A 25 -2.89 -0.87 -7.98
CA ILE A 25 -2.87 -1.00 -6.51
C ILE A 25 -4.20 -1.52 -5.98
N MET A 26 -5.33 -0.93 -6.41
CA MET A 26 -6.65 -1.36 -5.95
C MET A 26 -6.94 -2.82 -6.32
N ARG A 27 -6.60 -3.25 -7.55
CA ARG A 27 -6.77 -4.65 -7.98
C ARG A 27 -5.90 -5.59 -7.14
N ALA A 28 -4.67 -5.22 -6.83
CA ALA A 28 -3.79 -6.02 -5.97
C ALA A 28 -4.36 -6.16 -4.56
N ILE A 29 -4.96 -5.09 -4.01
CA ILE A 29 -5.66 -5.15 -2.71
C ILE A 29 -6.88 -6.07 -2.79
N GLU A 30 -7.72 -5.92 -3.83
CA GLU A 30 -8.94 -6.71 -4.02
C GLU A 30 -8.66 -8.20 -4.22
N ASN A 31 -7.55 -8.52 -4.89
CA ASN A 31 -7.07 -9.90 -5.06
C ASN A 31 -6.35 -10.46 -3.82
N HIS A 32 -6.08 -9.63 -2.81
CA HIS A 32 -5.22 -9.94 -1.67
C HIS A 32 -3.74 -10.18 -2.00
N ASP A 33 -3.28 -9.74 -3.18
CA ASP A 33 -1.87 -9.74 -3.58
C ASP A 33 -1.06 -8.67 -2.81
N LEU A 34 -1.71 -7.55 -2.44
CA LEU A 34 -1.12 -6.45 -1.67
C LEU A 34 -1.86 -6.29 -0.34
N LYS A 35 -1.13 -6.41 0.77
CA LYS A 35 -1.68 -6.21 2.10
C LYS A 35 -2.03 -4.74 2.33
N ALA A 36 -3.27 -4.52 2.76
CA ALA A 36 -3.78 -3.20 3.12
C ALA A 36 -4.81 -3.33 4.24
N PHE A 37 -5.05 -2.24 4.97
CA PHE A 37 -6.07 -2.16 6.02
C PHE A 37 -6.93 -0.91 5.81
N ARG A 38 -8.12 -0.90 6.43
CA ARG A 38 -8.97 0.29 6.48
C ARG A 38 -8.71 1.05 7.76
N ASP A 39 -8.63 2.37 7.70
CA ASP A 39 -8.64 3.22 8.89
C ASP A 39 -10.07 3.44 9.43
N ASN A 40 -10.19 4.19 10.53
CA ASN A 40 -11.49 4.51 11.15
C ASN A 40 -12.39 5.41 10.26
N LYS A 41 -11.86 5.95 9.16
CA LYS A 41 -12.62 6.68 8.13
C LYS A 41 -12.95 5.79 6.93
N ASN A 42 -12.71 4.49 7.05
CA ASN A 42 -12.88 3.50 5.99
C ASN A 42 -12.03 3.80 4.75
N HIS A 43 -10.88 4.45 4.89
CA HIS A 43 -9.92 4.65 3.82
C HIS A 43 -8.87 3.55 3.80
N TRP A 44 -8.52 3.05 2.61
CA TRP A 44 -7.43 2.10 2.46
C TRP A 44 -6.09 2.73 2.87
N LYS A 45 -5.29 1.93 3.57
CA LYS A 45 -3.98 2.22 4.10
C LYS A 45 -3.03 1.07 3.79
N ILE A 46 -1.84 1.42 3.32
CA ILE A 46 -0.80 0.47 2.89
C ILE A 46 0.49 0.85 3.62
N ALA A 47 1.11 -0.09 4.33
CA ALA A 47 2.43 0.16 4.92
C ALA A 47 3.50 0.15 3.82
N ALA A 48 4.56 0.98 3.95
CA ALA A 48 5.63 0.99 2.95
C ALA A 48 6.30 -0.37 2.77
N GLN A 49 6.48 -1.14 3.86
CA GLN A 49 7.06 -2.48 3.78
C GLN A 49 6.20 -3.45 2.97
N ASP A 50 4.87 -3.42 3.15
CA ASP A 50 3.96 -4.27 2.38
C ASP A 50 3.98 -3.89 0.89
N LEU A 51 4.08 -2.59 0.59
CA LEU A 51 4.21 -2.10 -0.79
C LEU A 51 5.54 -2.52 -1.42
N GLU A 52 6.65 -2.40 -0.69
CA GLU A 52 7.98 -2.80 -1.15
C GLU A 52 8.03 -4.31 -1.40
N GLN A 53 7.49 -5.10 -0.47
CA GLN A 53 7.43 -6.56 -0.61
C GLN A 53 6.64 -6.96 -1.85
N TRP A 54 5.45 -6.39 -2.05
CA TRP A 54 4.63 -6.64 -3.24
C TRP A 54 5.31 -6.20 -4.55
N ALA A 55 5.95 -5.02 -4.56
CA ALA A 55 6.60 -4.50 -5.76
C ALA A 55 7.89 -5.25 -6.14
N SER A 56 8.49 -5.97 -5.19
CA SER A 56 9.70 -6.78 -5.38
C SER A 56 9.43 -8.25 -5.76
N ALA A 57 8.17 -8.69 -5.70
CA ALA A 57 7.74 -10.05 -6.03
C ALA A 57 7.53 -10.23 -7.54
#